data_AF-A0A7H4PIR3-F1
#
_entry.id   AF-A0A7H4PIR3-F1
#
_cell.length_a   1.000
_cell.length_b   1.000
_cell.length_c   1.000
_cell.angle_alpha   90.00
_cell.angle_beta   90.00
_cell.angle_gamma   90.00
#
_symmetry.space_group_name_H-M   'P 1'
#
loop_
_entity.id
_entity.type
_entity.pdbx_description
1 polymer ?
#
loop_
_entity_poly.entity_id
_entity_poly.type
_entity_poly.pdbx_seq_one_letter_code
_entity_poly.pdbx_strand_id
1 'polypeptide(L)'
;MSSNELVEQIMAQVIARVATPEQQAIPTENHPIRETAMAEKSCSLTEFVGTAIGDTLGLVIANVDTALLDAMKLEKRYRSIGILGARTGAGPHIMAADEAVKATNTEVVSIELPRDTKGGAGHGSLIIFGR
;
A
#
# COMPACT_ATOMS: atom_id res chain seq x y z
N MET A 1 -52.79 -25.00 17.46
CA MET A 1 -52.16 -25.77 16.36
C MET A 1 -51.70 -24.83 15.25
N SER A 2 -50.93 -23.77 15.55
CA SER A 2 -50.53 -22.75 14.55
C SER A 2 -49.00 -22.47 14.54
N SER A 3 -48.29 -22.79 15.63
CA SER A 3 -46.84 -22.60 15.72
C SER A 3 -46.02 -23.59 14.87
N ASN A 4 -46.54 -24.80 14.62
CA ASN A 4 -45.82 -25.80 13.81
C ASN A 4 -45.82 -25.47 12.32
N GLU A 5 -46.90 -24.90 11.79
CA GLU A 5 -46.97 -24.51 10.37
C GLU A 5 -45.99 -23.38 10.05
N LEU A 6 -45.81 -22.44 10.99
CA LEU A 6 -44.86 -21.35 10.83
C LEU A 6 -43.40 -21.86 10.85
N VAL A 7 -43.11 -22.84 11.71
CA VAL A 7 -41.79 -23.47 11.77
C VAL A 7 -41.51 -24.28 10.50
N GLU A 8 -42.51 -25.00 9.97
CA GLU A 8 -42.38 -25.71 8.68
C GLU A 8 -42.13 -24.75 7.52
N GLN A 9 -42.83 -23.60 7.48
CA GLN A 9 -42.60 -22.58 6.46
C GLN A 9 -41.20 -21.97 6.55
N ILE A 10 -40.72 -21.67 7.77
CA ILE A 10 -39.35 -21.15 7.97
C ILE A 10 -38.31 -22.19 7.57
N MET A 11 -38.49 -23.46 7.95
CA MET A 11 -37.56 -24.53 7.60
C MET A 11 -37.56 -24.84 6.11
N ALA A 12 -38.72 -24.81 5.44
CA ALA A 12 -38.81 -24.92 3.99
C ALA A 12 -38.08 -23.78 3.28
N GLN A 13 -38.19 -22.55 3.81
CA GLN A 13 -37.52 -21.37 3.26
C GLN A 13 -36.00 -21.39 3.48
N VAL A 14 -35.52 -21.94 4.60
CA VAL A 14 -34.08 -22.14 4.88
C VAL A 14 -33.51 -23.27 4.01
N ILE A 15 -34.20 -24.40 3.87
CA ILE A 15 -33.77 -25.52 3.02
C ILE A 15 -33.73 -25.09 1.56
N ALA A 16 -34.72 -24.34 1.07
CA ALA A 16 -34.71 -23.79 -0.28
C ALA A 16 -33.49 -22.87 -0.53
N ARG A 17 -33.07 -22.12 0.51
CA ARG A 17 -31.92 -21.19 0.45
C ARG A 17 -30.56 -21.88 0.61
N VAL A 18 -30.52 -23.07 1.20
CA VAL A 18 -29.31 -23.90 1.35
C VAL A 18 -29.16 -24.89 0.17
N ALA A 19 -30.26 -25.31 -0.45
CA ALA A 19 -30.28 -26.21 -1.60
C ALA A 19 -30.15 -25.51 -2.95
N THR A 20 -30.32 -24.18 -3.00
CA THR A 20 -29.80 -23.38 -4.10
C THR A 20 -28.36 -23.03 -3.75
N PRO A 21 -27.36 -23.54 -4.48
CA PRO A 21 -26.12 -22.81 -4.59
C PRO A 21 -26.52 -21.52 -5.29
N GLU A 22 -26.70 -20.44 -4.52
CA GLU A 22 -26.44 -19.10 -5.03
C GLU A 22 -24.96 -19.12 -5.45
N GLN A 23 -24.73 -19.65 -6.63
CA GLN A 23 -23.68 -19.25 -7.51
C GLN A 23 -24.06 -17.81 -7.89
N GLN A 24 -23.88 -16.90 -6.92
CA GLN A 24 -23.29 -15.63 -7.25
C GLN A 24 -21.97 -16.01 -7.88
N ALA A 25 -22.00 -16.18 -9.20
CA ALA A 25 -20.87 -15.85 -10.02
C ALA A 25 -20.51 -14.44 -9.54
N ILE A 26 -19.51 -14.40 -8.66
CA ILE A 26 -18.60 -13.27 -8.58
C ILE A 26 -18.36 -12.99 -10.06
N PRO A 27 -18.75 -11.84 -10.60
CA PRO A 27 -18.20 -11.49 -11.87
C PRO A 27 -16.70 -11.57 -11.61
N THR A 28 -16.02 -12.53 -12.23
CA THR A 28 -14.68 -12.30 -12.71
C THR A 28 -14.84 -11.13 -13.68
N GLU A 29 -15.02 -9.94 -13.11
CA GLU A 29 -14.13 -8.88 -13.46
C GLU A 29 -12.75 -9.52 -13.28
N ASN A 30 -12.24 -10.07 -14.40
CA ASN A 30 -11.00 -9.52 -14.89
C ASN A 30 -11.19 -8.01 -14.73
N HIS A 31 -10.90 -7.49 -13.52
CA HIS A 31 -10.19 -6.25 -13.45
C HIS A 31 -9.11 -6.52 -14.48
N PRO A 32 -9.12 -5.86 -15.66
CA PRO A 32 -7.83 -5.70 -16.30
C PRO A 32 -6.97 -5.26 -15.13
N ILE A 33 -5.87 -5.98 -14.87
CA ILE A 33 -4.76 -5.34 -14.19
C ILE A 33 -4.71 -4.05 -14.95
N ARG A 34 -5.17 -2.98 -14.31
CA ARG A 34 -5.02 -1.66 -14.87
C ARG A 34 -3.52 -1.56 -14.65
N GLU A 35 -2.76 -2.08 -15.62
CA GLU A 35 -1.85 -1.26 -16.36
C GLU A 35 -2.65 0.02 -16.58
N THR A 36 -2.68 0.85 -15.55
CA THR A 36 -2.36 2.24 -15.73
C THR A 36 -1.10 2.17 -16.55
N ALA A 37 -1.29 2.14 -17.87
CA ALA A 37 -0.43 2.77 -18.82
C ALA A 37 -0.37 4.22 -18.34
N MET A 38 0.38 4.42 -17.26
CA MET A 38 1.08 5.64 -17.03
C MET A 38 1.78 5.85 -18.35
N ALA A 39 1.37 6.87 -19.09
CA ALA A 39 2.14 7.33 -20.23
C ALA A 39 3.60 7.26 -19.80
N GLU A 40 4.37 6.38 -20.45
CA GLU A 40 5.74 6.07 -20.08
C GLU A 40 6.56 7.35 -20.25
N LYS A 41 6.48 8.24 -19.28
CA LYS A 41 7.54 9.19 -18.98
C LYS A 41 8.63 8.33 -18.38
N SER A 42 9.36 7.66 -19.26
CA SER A 42 10.51 6.86 -18.90
C SER A 42 11.54 7.81 -18.32
N CYS A 43 11.62 7.82 -16.99
CA CYS A 43 12.72 8.45 -16.30
C CYS A 43 13.94 7.55 -16.51
N SER A 44 15.00 8.07 -17.13
CA SER A 44 16.22 7.30 -17.39
C SER A 44 17.18 7.25 -16.19
N LEU A 45 16.81 7.88 -15.07
CA LEU A 45 17.60 7.84 -13.84
C LEU A 45 17.47 6.47 -13.19
N THR A 46 18.61 5.87 -12.85
CA THR A 46 18.67 4.55 -12.21
C THR A 46 18.12 4.54 -10.78
N GLU A 47 18.09 5.71 -10.15
CA GLU A 47 17.56 5.94 -8.82
C GLU A 47 16.03 5.96 -8.82
N PHE A 48 15.39 6.21 -9.96
CA PHE A 48 13.94 6.26 -10.05
C PHE A 48 13.35 4.86 -10.12
N VAL A 49 12.41 4.57 -9.21
CA VAL A 49 11.69 3.29 -9.20
C VAL A 49 10.28 3.47 -9.75
N GLY A 50 9.56 4.49 -9.29
CA GLY A 50 8.19 4.71 -9.71
C GLY A 50 7.47 5.81 -8.95
N THR A 51 6.20 6.02 -9.32
CA THR A 51 5.29 6.94 -8.62
C THR A 51 3.99 6.25 -8.25
N ALA A 52 3.30 6.75 -7.23
CA ALA A 52 1.99 6.24 -6.82
C ALA A 52 1.05 7.36 -6.36
N ILE A 53 -0.13 6.97 -5.88
CA ILE A 53 -1.17 7.87 -5.36
C ILE A 53 -0.62 8.78 -4.24
N GLY A 54 -1.17 9.98 -4.09
CA GLY A 54 -0.72 10.94 -3.05
C GLY A 54 0.56 11.70 -3.40
N ASP A 55 0.85 11.84 -4.70
CA ASP A 55 2.12 12.35 -5.26
C ASP A 55 3.31 11.62 -4.63
N THR A 56 3.25 10.30 -4.67
CA THR A 56 4.28 9.45 -4.08
C THR A 56 5.38 9.19 -5.09
N LEU A 57 6.62 9.25 -4.65
CA LEU A 57 7.81 8.93 -5.41
C LEU A 57 8.63 7.87 -4.66
N GLY A 58 8.98 6.80 -5.36
CA GLY A 58 9.93 5.79 -4.89
C GLY A 58 11.29 5.99 -5.56
N LEU A 59 12.33 6.11 -4.74
CA LEU A 59 13.72 6.23 -5.18
C LEU A 59 14.62 5.21 -4.46
N VAL A 60 15.76 4.88 -5.08
CA VAL A 60 16.81 4.05 -4.47
C VAL A 60 18.17 4.67 -4.74
N ILE A 61 19.01 4.76 -3.71
CA ILE A 61 20.42 5.12 -3.83
C ILE A 61 21.24 3.89 -3.45
N ALA A 62 21.92 3.28 -4.42
CA ALA A 62 22.67 2.04 -4.21
C ALA A 62 23.93 2.23 -3.34
N ASN A 63 24.55 3.41 -3.43
CA ASN A 63 25.76 3.74 -2.68
C ASN A 63 25.71 5.20 -2.22
N VAL A 64 25.22 5.41 -1.00
CA VAL A 64 25.08 6.75 -0.41
C VAL A 64 26.44 7.27 0.03
N ASP A 65 26.69 8.55 -0.21
CA ASP A 65 27.88 9.24 0.29
C ASP A 65 27.86 9.32 1.83
N THR A 66 29.03 9.17 2.46
CA THR A 66 29.12 9.16 3.92
C THR A 66 28.75 10.49 4.55
N ALA A 67 29.08 11.62 3.91
CA ALA A 67 28.72 12.95 4.42
C ALA A 67 27.20 13.19 4.35
N LEU A 68 26.52 12.60 3.36
CA LEU A 68 25.06 12.63 3.31
C LEU A 68 24.46 11.78 4.44
N LEU A 69 24.96 10.57 4.68
CA LEU A 69 24.51 9.73 5.81
C LEU A 69 24.71 10.44 7.16
N ASP A 70 25.83 11.15 7.33
CA ASP A 70 26.09 11.98 8.52
C ASP A 70 25.05 13.09 8.70
N ALA A 71 24.72 13.80 7.62
CA ALA A 71 23.77 14.89 7.62
C ALA A 71 22.33 14.43 7.89
N MET A 72 21.96 13.24 7.42
CA MET A 72 20.62 12.66 7.61
C MET A 72 20.36 12.21 9.05
N LYS A 73 21.40 12.07 9.90
CA LYS A 73 21.27 11.69 11.32
C LYS A 73 20.45 10.42 11.55
N LEU A 74 20.61 9.44 10.67
CA LEU A 74 19.91 8.16 10.74
C LEU A 74 20.44 7.32 11.91
N GLU A 75 19.55 6.58 12.58
CA GLU A 75 19.91 5.71 13.71
C GLU A 75 20.86 4.58 13.27
N LYS A 76 20.68 4.06 12.05
CA LYS A 76 21.49 3.01 11.46
C LYS A 76 22.04 3.46 10.11
N ARG A 77 23.29 3.12 9.83
CA ARG A 77 23.99 3.47 8.58
C ARG A 77 23.98 2.28 7.64
N TYR A 78 23.32 2.46 6.50
CA TYR A 78 23.32 1.50 5.40
C TYR A 78 24.01 2.09 4.19
N ARG A 79 24.68 1.23 3.42
CA ARG A 79 25.34 1.63 2.18
C ARG A 79 24.31 1.97 1.10
N SER A 80 23.20 1.22 1.09
CA SER A 80 22.09 1.43 0.18
C SER A 80 20.85 1.88 0.94
N ILE A 81 20.13 2.87 0.39
CA ILE A 81 18.87 3.35 0.97
C ILE A 81 17.76 3.36 -0.07
N GLY A 82 16.57 2.95 0.37
CA GLY A 82 15.32 3.17 -0.34
C GLY A 82 14.63 4.40 0.25
N ILE A 83 14.01 5.21 -0.59
CA ILE A 83 13.32 6.44 -0.19
C ILE A 83 11.91 6.39 -0.75
N LEU A 84 10.92 6.54 0.12
CA LEU A 84 9.52 6.70 -0.25
C LEU A 84 9.03 8.04 0.27
N GLY A 85 8.77 8.98 -0.64
CA GLY A 85 8.27 10.32 -0.32
C GLY A 85 6.86 10.54 -0.85
N ALA A 86 5.96 11.10 -0.05
CA ALA A 86 4.59 11.41 -0.46
C ALA A 86 4.13 12.77 0.09
N ARG A 87 3.37 13.51 -0.72
CA ARG A 87 2.78 14.80 -0.33
C ARG A 87 1.53 14.64 0.52
N THR A 88 0.76 13.59 0.26
CA THR A 88 -0.54 13.33 0.91
C THR A 88 -0.65 11.89 1.34
N GLY A 89 -0.79 11.68 2.66
CA GLY A 89 -0.94 10.36 3.26
C GLY A 89 0.31 9.99 4.05
N ALA A 90 0.08 9.43 5.24
CA ALA A 90 1.12 8.91 6.11
C ALA A 90 0.81 7.46 6.49
N GLY A 91 -0.28 7.24 7.22
CA GLY A 91 -0.74 5.91 7.61
C GLY A 91 -0.80 4.90 6.44
N PRO A 92 -1.42 5.24 5.29
CA PRO A 92 -1.45 4.33 4.13
C PRO A 92 -0.05 3.93 3.63
N HIS A 93 0.89 4.88 3.59
CA HIS A 93 2.26 4.64 3.15
C HIS A 93 3.07 3.85 4.17
N ILE A 94 2.84 4.05 5.46
CA ILE A 94 3.46 3.26 6.53
C ILE A 94 2.96 1.80 6.47
N MET A 95 1.67 1.58 6.23
CA MET A 95 1.14 0.22 6.04
C MET A 95 1.71 -0.44 4.79
N ALA A 96 1.86 0.31 3.69
CA ALA A 96 2.51 -0.21 2.49
C ALA A 96 4.00 -0.51 2.73
N ALA A 97 4.68 0.33 3.51
CA ALA A 97 6.05 0.10 3.94
C ALA A 97 6.18 -1.20 4.73
N ASP A 98 5.29 -1.44 5.70
CA ASP A 98 5.27 -2.68 6.51
C ASP A 98 5.20 -3.94 5.65
N GLU A 99 4.32 -3.97 4.65
CA GLU A 99 4.27 -5.08 3.69
C GLU A 99 5.55 -5.23 2.86
N ALA A 100 6.17 -4.12 2.46
CA ALA A 100 7.45 -4.15 1.74
C ALA A 100 8.58 -4.71 2.61
N VAL A 101 8.62 -4.38 3.90
CA VAL A 101 9.64 -4.90 4.83
C VAL A 101 9.46 -6.39 5.06
N LYS A 102 8.21 -6.87 5.18
CA LYS A 102 7.93 -8.31 5.31
C LYS A 102 8.36 -9.11 4.07
N ALA A 103 8.25 -8.50 2.89
CA ALA A 103 8.57 -9.15 1.62
C ALA A 103 10.07 -9.09 1.26
N THR A 104 10.88 -8.30 1.98
CA THR A 104 12.26 -8.00 1.57
C THR A 104 13.24 -8.05 2.75
N ASN A 105 14.54 -8.04 2.44
CA ASN A 105 15.60 -7.90 3.46
C ASN A 105 15.96 -6.43 3.66
N THR A 106 14.96 -5.58 3.88
CA THR A 106 15.17 -4.15 4.19
C THR A 106 14.73 -3.88 5.62
N GLU A 107 15.18 -2.77 6.19
CA GLU A 107 14.71 -2.29 7.49
C GLU A 107 14.21 -0.86 7.36
N VAL A 108 13.19 -0.49 8.14
CA VAL A 108 12.80 0.93 8.27
C VAL A 108 13.81 1.64 9.16
N VAL A 109 14.43 2.69 8.64
CA VAL A 109 15.46 3.47 9.32
C VAL A 109 14.90 4.77 9.90
N SER A 110 13.98 5.40 9.18
CA SER A 110 13.33 6.64 9.62
C SER A 110 11.94 6.77 9.00
N ILE A 111 11.01 7.34 9.78
CA ILE A 111 9.69 7.77 9.31
C ILE A 111 9.50 9.21 9.78
N GLU A 112 9.44 10.13 8.83
CA GLU A 112 9.17 11.55 9.09
C GLU A 112 7.81 11.93 8.52
N LEU A 113 7.04 12.68 9.30
CA LEU A 113 5.65 13.02 8.99
C LEU A 113 5.51 14.54 8.81
N PRO A 114 5.85 15.08 7.62
CA PRO A 114 5.70 16.50 7.35
C PRO A 114 4.22 16.90 7.38
N ARG A 115 3.96 18.08 7.91
CA ARG A 115 2.66 18.73 7.81
C ARG A 115 2.48 19.27 6.38
N ASP A 116 1.70 18.57 5.57
CA ASP A 116 1.60 18.85 4.13
C ASP A 116 0.17 18.66 3.62
N THR A 117 -0.15 17.52 3.00
CA THR A 117 -1.43 17.27 2.30
C THR A 117 -1.80 18.40 1.34
N LYS A 118 -0.80 19.04 0.72
CA LYS A 118 -0.95 20.16 -0.22
C LYS A 118 -1.71 21.36 0.38
N GLY A 119 -1.52 21.61 1.67
CA GLY A 119 -2.20 22.69 2.40
C GLY A 119 -3.45 22.25 3.18
N GLY A 120 -3.92 21.00 3.01
CA GLY A 120 -4.92 20.38 3.89
C GLY A 120 -4.39 20.19 5.31
N ALA A 121 -5.13 19.57 6.26
CA ALA A 121 -4.76 19.45 7.69
C ALA A 121 -3.90 18.22 8.06
N GLY A 122 -3.56 17.35 7.11
CA GLY A 122 -2.92 16.07 7.39
C GLY A 122 -1.41 16.06 7.21
N HIS A 123 -0.86 14.85 7.18
CA HIS A 123 0.56 14.58 6.99
C HIS A 123 0.86 14.07 5.58
N GLY A 124 2.02 14.45 5.06
CA GLY A 124 2.74 13.64 4.08
C GLY A 124 3.61 12.61 4.79
N SER A 125 4.52 11.98 4.06
CA SER A 125 5.47 11.04 4.65
C SER A 125 6.79 11.02 3.89
N LEU A 126 7.88 10.89 4.64
CA LEU A 126 9.18 10.48 4.15
C LEU A 126 9.59 9.23 4.92
N ILE A 127 9.70 8.10 4.22
CA ILE A 127 10.09 6.82 4.79
C ILE A 127 11.42 6.40 4.18
N ILE A 128 12.40 6.12 5.02
CA ILE A 128 13.74 5.69 4.62
C ILE A 128 13.91 4.22 4.99
N PHE A 129 14.28 3.42 3.99
CA PHE A 129 14.63 2.01 4.14
C PHE A 129 16.15 1.85 4.02
N GLY A 130 16.69 0.87 4.72
CA GLY A 130 18.11 0.54 4.70
C GLY A 130 18.36 -0.93 4.35
N ARG A 131 19.42 -1.18 3.57
CA ARG A 131 19.98 -2.51 3.28
C ARG A 131 21.49 -2.46 3.10
#